data_AF-A0A2G9RJI3-F1
#
_entry.id   AF-A0A2G9RJI3-F1
#
_cell.length_a   1.000
_cell.length_b   1.000
_cell.length_c   1.000
_cell.angle_alpha   90.00
_cell.angle_beta   90.00
_cell.angle_gamma   90.00
#
_symmetry.space_group_name_H-M   'P 1'
#
loop_
_entity.id
_entity.type
_entity.pdbx_description
1 polymer ?
#
loop_
_entity_poly.entity_id
_entity_poly.type
_entity_poly.pdbx_seq_one_letter_code
_entity_poly.pdbx_strand_id
1 'polypeptide(L)'
;KNKRLRQAKEEATADIDQYKLKRESDFRRIQTTIMGSQGNLAVKIDEQTNEKMQAYNSNFQKFKEKVLKELLELASDVRPELHKNYKYKL
;
A
#
# COMPACT_ATOMS: atom_id res chain seq x y z
N LYS A 1 -2.45 66.49 0.78
CA LYS A 1 -1.45 65.47 1.22
C LYS A 1 -2.11 64.34 2.03
N ASN A 2 -2.84 64.63 3.12
CA ASN A 2 -3.53 63.60 3.93
C ASN A 2 -4.55 62.71 3.18
N LYS A 3 -5.35 63.28 2.27
CA LYS A 3 -6.33 62.50 1.49
C LYS A 3 -5.68 61.40 0.64
N ARG A 4 -4.56 61.70 -0.02
CA ARG A 4 -3.79 60.73 -0.81
C ARG A 4 -3.16 59.64 0.07
N LEU A 5 -2.71 60.01 1.27
CA LEU A 5 -2.13 59.05 2.21
C LEU A 5 -3.17 58.07 2.76
N ARG A 6 -4.40 58.54 3.02
CA ARG A 6 -5.52 57.69 3.43
C ARG A 6 -5.95 56.74 2.30
N GLN A 7 -6.08 57.27 1.09
CA GLN A 7 -6.42 56.45 -0.08
C GLN A 7 -5.39 55.35 -0.33
N ALA A 8 -4.09 55.68 -0.30
CA ALA A 8 -3.03 54.68 -0.46
C ALA A 8 -3.05 53.59 0.62
N LYS A 9 -3.45 53.93 1.86
CA LYS A 9 -3.63 52.94 2.94
C LYS A 9 -4.83 52.03 2.69
N GLU A 10 -5.96 52.59 2.24
CA GLU A 10 -7.17 51.84 1.93
C GLU A 10 -6.92 50.89 0.75
N GLU A 11 -6.27 51.36 -0.32
CA GLU A 11 -5.87 50.55 -1.48
C GLU A 11 -4.90 49.42 -1.10
N ALA A 12 -3.85 49.73 -0.32
CA ALA A 12 -2.91 48.70 0.15
C ALA A 12 -3.60 47.64 1.04
N THR A 13 -4.59 48.03 1.84
CA THR A 13 -5.35 47.10 2.68
C THR A 13 -6.22 46.18 1.82
N ALA A 14 -6.90 46.75 0.82
CA ALA A 14 -7.70 45.98 -0.13
C ALA A 14 -6.85 44.96 -0.92
N ASP A 15 -5.65 45.35 -1.37
CA ASP A 15 -4.73 44.45 -2.07
C ASP A 15 -4.25 43.30 -1.16
N ILE A 16 -3.94 43.60 0.10
CA ILE A 16 -3.54 42.58 1.10
C ILE A 16 -4.68 41.58 1.31
N ASP A 17 -5.92 42.05 1.44
CA ASP A 17 -7.06 41.18 1.68
C ASP A 17 -7.39 40.33 0.44
N GLN A 18 -7.31 40.88 -0.77
CA GLN A 18 -7.43 40.10 -2.01
C GLN A 18 -6.34 39.03 -2.11
N TYR A 19 -5.10 39.35 -1.77
CA TYR A 19 -4.01 38.38 -1.78
C TYR A 19 -4.24 37.25 -0.78
N LYS A 20 -4.71 37.57 0.43
CA LYS A 20 -5.07 36.57 1.44
C LYS A 20 -6.19 35.65 0.96
N LEU A 21 -7.26 36.21 0.39
CA LEU A 21 -8.37 35.42 -0.15
C LEU A 21 -7.91 34.48 -1.27
N LYS A 22 -7.06 34.97 -2.18
CA LYS A 22 -6.49 34.14 -3.25
C LYS A 22 -5.64 33.00 -2.69
N ARG A 23 -4.77 33.29 -1.72
CA ARG A 23 -3.91 32.29 -1.07
C ARG A 23 -4.71 31.25 -0.31
N GLU A 24 -5.74 31.66 0.41
CA GLU A 24 -6.64 30.74 1.14
C GLU A 24 -7.40 29.83 0.16
N SER A 25 -7.89 30.38 -0.95
CA SER A 25 -8.54 29.61 -2.01
C SER A 25 -7.59 28.58 -2.65
N ASP A 26 -6.36 28.99 -3.00
CA ASP A 26 -5.35 28.09 -3.53
C ASP A 26 -4.96 26.99 -2.53
N PHE A 27 -4.82 27.35 -1.25
CA PHE A 27 -4.53 26.40 -0.18
C PHE A 27 -5.62 25.35 -0.07
N ARG A 28 -6.90 25.77 0.01
CA ARG A 28 -8.04 24.84 0.08
C ARG A 28 -8.11 23.95 -1.15
N ARG A 29 -7.89 24.49 -2.34
CA ARG A 29 -7.87 23.69 -3.58
C ARG A 29 -6.81 22.60 -3.53
N ILE A 30 -5.57 22.94 -3.15
CA ILE A 30 -4.47 21.96 -3.01
C ILE A 30 -4.83 20.92 -1.95
N GLN A 31 -5.34 21.35 -0.80
CA GLN A 31 -5.75 20.46 0.29
C GLN A 31 -6.81 19.45 -0.18
N THR A 32 -7.87 19.92 -0.87
CA THR A 32 -8.91 19.04 -1.42
C THR A 32 -8.33 18.05 -2.44
N THR A 33 -7.44 18.48 -3.33
CA THR A 33 -6.79 17.59 -4.29
C THR A 33 -5.95 16.52 -3.60
N ILE A 34 -5.16 16.89 -2.59
CA ILE A 34 -4.33 15.94 -1.83
C ILE A 34 -5.22 14.95 -1.09
N MET A 35 -6.23 15.41 -0.34
CA MET A 35 -7.11 14.54 0.43
C MET A 35 -7.89 13.57 -0.48
N GLY A 36 -8.37 14.03 -1.65
CA GLY A 36 -9.00 13.15 -2.65
C GLY A 36 -8.02 12.11 -3.21
N SER A 37 -6.76 12.51 -3.47
CA SER A 37 -5.73 11.60 -3.98
C SER A 37 -5.33 10.51 -2.98
N GLN A 38 -5.29 10.82 -1.69
CA GLN A 38 -4.94 9.86 -0.62
C GLN A 38 -6.02 8.78 -0.47
N GLY A 39 -7.30 9.17 -0.54
CA GLY A 39 -8.40 8.20 -0.55
C GLY A 39 -8.31 7.23 -1.72
N ASN A 40 -8.04 7.74 -2.93
CA ASN A 40 -7.89 6.92 -4.12
C ASN A 40 -6.68 5.97 -4.05
N LEU A 41 -5.58 6.40 -3.41
CA LEU A 41 -4.41 5.54 -3.22
C LEU A 41 -4.72 4.39 -2.25
N ALA A 42 -5.38 4.68 -1.12
CA ALA A 42 -5.77 3.66 -0.16
C ALA A 42 -6.68 2.59 -0.77
N VAL A 43 -7.68 3.02 -1.56
CA VAL A 43 -8.58 2.09 -2.29
C VAL A 43 -7.80 1.19 -3.25
N LYS A 44 -6.88 1.76 -4.05
CA LYS A 44 -6.05 0.97 -4.97
C LYS A 44 -5.14 -0.02 -4.26
N ILE A 45 -4.58 0.35 -3.11
CA ILE A 45 -3.76 -0.56 -2.30
C ILE A 45 -4.61 -1.73 -1.79
N ASP A 46 -5.82 -1.45 -1.32
CA ASP A 46 -6.73 -2.48 -0.82
C ASP A 46 -7.18 -3.43 -1.94
N GLU A 47 -7.56 -2.88 -3.10
CA GLU A 47 -7.91 -3.65 -4.31
C GLU A 47 -6.76 -4.60 -4.70
N GLN A 48 -5.54 -4.08 -4.86
CA GLN A 48 -4.37 -4.89 -5.22
C GLN A 48 -4.04 -5.95 -4.15
N THR A 49 -4.25 -5.62 -2.88
CA THR A 49 -4.01 -6.56 -1.78
C THR A 49 -5.02 -7.71 -1.83
N ASN A 50 -6.30 -7.39 -2.05
CA ASN A 50 -7.36 -8.38 -2.18
C ASN A 50 -7.15 -9.28 -3.41
N GLU A 51 -6.77 -8.71 -4.56
CA GLU A 51 -6.42 -9.48 -5.76
C GLU A 51 -5.27 -10.46 -5.50
N LYS A 52 -4.19 -10.00 -4.83
CA LYS A 52 -3.06 -10.87 -4.47
C LYS A 52 -3.47 -11.98 -3.52
N MET A 53 -4.26 -11.68 -2.49
CA MET A 53 -4.78 -12.70 -1.57
C MET A 53 -5.63 -13.74 -2.29
N GLN A 54 -6.49 -13.32 -3.20
CA GLN A 54 -7.30 -14.24 -4.02
C GLN A 54 -6.39 -15.13 -4.87
N ALA A 55 -5.40 -14.57 -5.55
CA ALA A 55 -4.45 -15.34 -6.35
C ALA A 55 -3.67 -16.37 -5.51
N TYR A 56 -3.22 -15.99 -4.30
CA TYR A 56 -2.54 -16.91 -3.38
C TYR A 56 -3.47 -18.03 -2.93
N ASN A 57 -4.71 -17.72 -2.55
CA ASN A 57 -5.68 -18.73 -2.14
C ASN A 57 -6.02 -19.69 -3.28
N SER A 58 -6.25 -19.17 -4.49
CA SER A 58 -6.50 -20.00 -5.68
C SER A 58 -5.32 -20.93 -5.99
N ASN A 59 -4.08 -20.41 -5.94
CA ASN A 59 -2.88 -21.22 -6.14
C ASN A 59 -2.73 -22.28 -5.05
N PHE A 60 -2.93 -21.91 -3.78
CA PHE A 60 -2.88 -22.86 -2.67
C PHE A 60 -3.88 -24.00 -2.88
N GLN A 61 -5.17 -23.70 -3.13
CA GLN A 61 -6.17 -24.74 -3.35
C GLN A 61 -5.85 -25.63 -4.56
N LYS A 62 -5.31 -25.05 -5.63
CA LYS A 62 -4.92 -25.80 -6.83
C LYS A 62 -3.81 -26.81 -6.56
N PHE A 63 -2.82 -26.47 -5.71
CA PHE A 63 -1.65 -27.32 -5.47
C PHE A 63 -1.72 -28.14 -4.19
N LYS A 64 -2.62 -27.80 -3.26
CA LYS A 64 -2.76 -28.42 -1.94
C LYS A 64 -2.78 -29.94 -2.00
N GLU A 65 -3.69 -30.52 -2.79
CA GLU A 65 -3.86 -31.97 -2.86
C GLU A 65 -2.63 -32.68 -3.44
N LYS A 66 -1.98 -32.09 -4.45
CA LYS A 66 -0.76 -32.63 -5.03
C LYS A 66 0.37 -32.68 -4.01
N VAL A 67 0.59 -31.56 -3.30
CA VAL A 67 1.66 -31.45 -2.30
C VAL A 67 1.39 -32.38 -1.11
N LEU A 68 0.15 -32.47 -0.65
CA LEU A 68 -0.23 -33.39 0.43
C LEU A 68 0.03 -34.85 0.04
N LYS A 69 -0.35 -35.24 -1.17
CA LYS A 69 -0.11 -36.60 -1.67
C LYS A 69 1.38 -36.93 -1.70
N GLU A 70 2.20 -36.07 -2.30
CA GLU A 70 3.65 -36.26 -2.38
C GLU A 70 4.30 -36.35 -0.99
N LEU A 71 3.87 -35.50 -0.05
CA LEU A 71 4.35 -35.54 1.33
C LEU A 71 3.99 -36.86 2.03
N LEU A 72 2.76 -37.34 1.86
CA LEU A 72 2.31 -38.59 2.47
C LEU A 72 3.00 -39.81 1.87
N GLU A 73 3.23 -39.82 0.55
CA GLU A 73 4.00 -40.85 -0.14
C GLU A 73 5.42 -40.92 0.41
N LEU A 74 6.11 -39.78 0.54
CA LEU A 74 7.46 -39.73 1.12
C LEU A 74 7.49 -40.16 2.59
N ALA A 75 6.51 -39.76 3.39
CA ALA A 75 6.45 -40.13 4.81
C ALA A 75 6.19 -41.63 5.02
N SER A 76 5.50 -42.27 4.06
CA SER A 76 5.16 -43.69 4.12
C SER A 76 6.22 -44.60 3.49
N ASP A 77 7.12 -44.05 2.68
CA ASP A 77 8.21 -44.77 2.01
C ASP A 77 9.39 -45.02 2.97
N VAL A 78 9.20 -45.95 3.90
CA VAL A 78 10.25 -46.36 4.84
C VAL A 78 11.29 -47.20 4.12
N ARG A 79 12.49 -46.64 3.93
CA ARG A 79 13.66 -47.31 3.36
C ARG A 79 14.67 -47.63 4.46
N PRO A 80 14.62 -48.85 5.05
CA PRO A 80 15.60 -49.24 6.04
C PRO A 80 16.97 -49.40 5.39
N GLU A 81 17.95 -48.65 5.87
CA GLU A 81 19.32 -48.74 5.42
C GLU A 81 20.23 -49.18 6.57
N LEU A 82 21.12 -50.13 6.29
CA LEU A 82 22.20 -50.44 7.21
C LEU A 82 23.16 -49.26 7.24
N HIS A 83 23.53 -48.83 8.44
CA HIS A 83 24.53 -47.78 8.58
C HIS A 83 25.81 -48.17 7.83
N LYS A 84 26.40 -47.24 7.09
CA LYS A 84 27.59 -47.43 6.24
C LYS A 84 28.79 -48.13 6.90
N ASN A 85 28.87 -48.11 8.23
CA ASN A 85 29.94 -48.76 9.00
C ASN A 85 29.57 -50.15 9.54
N TYR A 86 28.39 -50.69 9.21
CA TYR A 86 28.00 -52.02 9.64
C TYR A 86 28.98 -53.07 9.10
N LYS A 87 29.58 -53.84 10.02
CA LYS A 87 30.46 -54.96 9.71
C LYS A 87 29.84 -56.22 10.28
N TYR A 88 29.47 -57.14 9.40
CA TYR A 88 29.05 -58.47 9.79
C TYR A 88 30.25 -59.21 10.39
N LYS A 89 30.12 -59.72 11.62
CA LYS A 89 31.09 -60.62 12.25
C LYS A 89 30.42 -61.98 12.42
N LEU A 90 31.02 -63.00 11.81
CA LEU A 90 30.71 -64.42 11.99
C LEU A 90 31.34 -64.94 13.28
#